data_AF-A0A950Y8K2-F1
#
_entry.id   AF-A0A950Y8K2-F1
#
_cell.length_a   1.000
_cell.length_b   1.000
_cell.length_c   1.000
_cell.angle_alpha   90.00
_cell.angle_beta   90.00
_cell.angle_gamma   90.00
#
_symmetry.space_group_name_H-M   'P 1'
#
loop_
_entity.id
_entity.type
_entity.pdbx_description
1 polymer ?
#
loop_
_entity_poly.entity_id
_entity_poly.type
_entity_poly.pdbx_seq_one_letter_code
_entity_poly.pdbx_strand_id
1 'polypeptide(L)' 'MDDLRRPIGYLFALLGLILLLYGLISPDVRAPLDPGTNVNLWCGLTLFIFGGCLLWLSFRTKKS' A
#
# COMPACT_ATOMS: atom_id res chain seq x y z
N MET A 1 -0.60 1.07 -25.65
CA MET A 1 -0.61 0.23 -24.45
C MET A 1 -0.86 1.17 -23.29
N ASP A 2 -2.01 1.07 -22.65
CA ASP A 2 -2.34 1.93 -21.51
C ASP A 2 -1.25 1.84 -20.44
N ASP A 3 -0.90 2.98 -19.85
CA ASP A 3 0.20 3.09 -18.88
C ASP A 3 -0.18 2.32 -17.60
N LEU A 4 0.09 1.01 -17.62
CA LEU A 4 -0.33 0.02 -16.63
C LEU A 4 0.16 0.37 -15.21
N ARG A 5 1.17 1.23 -15.12
CA ARG A 5 1.69 1.79 -13.86
C ARG A 5 0.64 2.59 -13.09
N ARG A 6 -0.33 3.21 -13.77
CA ARG A 6 -1.42 3.97 -13.12
C ARG A 6 -2.40 3.05 -12.37
N PRO A 7 -3.09 2.09 -13.02
CA PRO A 7 -4.02 1.21 -12.32
C PRO A 7 -3.32 0.37 -11.26
N ILE A 8 -2.10 -0.12 -11.53
CA ILE A 8 -1.31 -0.84 -10.53
C ILE A 8 -0.97 0.06 -9.34
N GLY A 9 -0.49 1.28 -9.58
CA GLY A 9 -0.16 2.23 -8.51
C GLY A 9 -1.37 2.54 -7.62
N TYR A 10 -2.55 2.75 -8.21
CA TYR A 10 -3.78 2.97 -7.45
C TYR A 10 -4.19 1.74 -6.63
N LEU A 11 -4.09 0.54 -7.19
CA LEU A 11 -4.44 -0.69 -6.49
C LEU A 11 -3.55 -0.92 -5.28
N PHE A 12 -2.24 -0.79 -5.44
CA PHE A 12 -1.27 -0.97 -4.35
C PHE A 12 -1.41 0.13 -3.29
N ALA A 13 -1.59 1.39 -3.69
CA ALA A 13 -1.79 2.48 -2.75
C ALA A 13 -3.11 2.32 -1.96
N LEU A 14 -4.21 1.97 -2.63
CA LEU A 14 -5.50 1.79 -1.95
C LEU A 14 -5.47 0.60 -1.00
N LEU A 15 -4.95 -0.55 -1.44
CA LEU A 15 -4.82 -1.74 -0.61
C LEU A 15 -3.90 -1.48 0.60
N GLY A 16 -2.77 -0.82 0.36
CA GLY A 16 -1.85 -0.43 1.42
C GLY A 16 -2.49 0.50 2.44
N LEU A 17 -3.26 1.50 1.97
CA LEU A 17 -3.99 2.42 2.84
C LEU A 17 -5.02 1.68 3.70
N ILE A 18 -5.79 0.76 3.11
CA ILE A 18 -6.78 -0.05 3.84
C ILE A 18 -6.11 -0.86 4.94
N LEU A 19 -5.00 -1.55 4.63
CA LEU A 19 -4.27 -2.36 5.60
C LEU A 19 -3.60 -1.51 6.70
N LEU A 20 -3.09 -0.34 6.34
CA LEU A 20 -2.49 0.61 7.30
C LEU A 20 -3.56 1.11 8.28
N LEU A 21 -4.71 1.55 7.78
CA LEU A 21 -5.85 1.98 8.60
C LEU A 21 -6.38 0.82 9.46
N TYR A 22 -6.49 -0.38 8.89
CA TYR A 22 -6.93 -1.57 9.62
C TYR A 22 -5.97 -1.92 10.76
N GLY A 23 -4.66 -1.89 10.49
CA GLY A 23 -3.64 -2.09 11.52
C GLY A 23 -3.67 -1.02 12.62
N LEU A 24 -4.06 0.22 12.30
CA LEU A 24 -4.15 1.32 13.27
C LEU A 24 -5.42 1.28 14.13
N ILE A 25 -6.57 0.93 13.52
CA ILE A 25 -7.88 0.87 14.19
C ILE A 25 -8.02 -0.42 15.01
N SER A 26 -7.46 -1.53 14.51
CA SER A 26 -7.59 -2.87 15.11
C SER A 26 -6.22 -3.45 15.49
N PRO A 27 -5.47 -2.83 16.41
CA PRO A 27 -4.13 -3.29 16.80
C PRO A 27 -4.13 -4.64 17.55
N ASP A 28 -5.29 -5.06 18.05
CA ASP A 28 -5.50 -6.33 18.74
C ASP A 28 -5.75 -7.49 17.76
N VAL A 29 -6.11 -7.19 16.51
CA VAL A 29 -6.28 -8.20 15.45
C VAL A 29 -4.91 -8.50 14.87
N ARG A 30 -4.23 -9.45 15.52
CA ARG A 30 -2.89 -9.90 15.15
C ARG A 30 -2.94 -11.27 14.49
N ALA A 31 -1.95 -11.53 13.65
CA ALA A 31 -1.79 -12.84 13.04
C ALA A 31 -1.51 -13.87 14.16
N PRO A 32 -2.19 -15.04 14.15
CA PRO A 32 -1.96 -16.09 15.17
C PRO A 32 -0.50 -16.57 15.23
N LEU A 33 0.21 -16.43 14.11
CA LEU A 33 1.59 -16.89 13.92
C LEU A 33 2.64 -15.89 14.43
N ASP A 34 2.28 -14.60 14.59
CA ASP A 34 3.19 -13.55 15.06
C ASP A 34 2.43 -12.51 15.90
N PRO A 35 2.16 -12.83 17.18
CA PRO A 35 1.40 -11.95 18.07
C PRO A 35 2.18 -10.71 18.51
N GLY A 36 3.50 -10.64 18.26
CA GLY A 36 4.34 -9.50 18.66
C GLY A 36 4.23 -8.32 17.69
N THR A 37 3.93 -8.60 16.42
CA THR A 37 4.04 -7.61 15.34
C THR A 37 2.70 -7.38 14.65
N ASN A 38 2.32 -6.11 14.46
CA ASN A 38 1.14 -5.77 13.67
C ASN A 38 1.45 -5.89 12.16
N VAL A 39 1.30 -7.12 11.64
CA VAL A 39 1.58 -7.45 10.24
C VAL A 39 0.75 -6.59 9.28
N ASN A 40 -0.52 -6.32 9.62
CA ASN A 40 -1.41 -5.49 8.79
C ASN A 40 -0.83 -4.08 8.60
N LEU A 41 -0.30 -3.49 9.68
CA LEU A 41 0.28 -2.15 9.65
C LEU A 41 1.56 -2.10 8.82
N TRP A 42 2.51 -3.03 9.02
CA TRP A 42 3.78 -3.05 8.29
C TRP A 42 3.62 -3.42 6.81
N CYS A 43 2.78 -4.40 6.49
CA CYS A 43 2.43 -4.73 5.11
C CYS A 43 1.68 -3.59 4.44
N GLY A 44 0.70 -2.99 5.13
CA GLY A 44 -0.04 -1.84 4.64
C GLY A 44 0.85 -0.64 4.32
N LEU A 45 1.77 -0.31 5.23
CA LEU A 45 2.76 0.76 5.03
C LEU A 45 3.65 0.49 3.82
N THR A 46 4.15 -0.74 3.68
CA THR A 46 5.02 -1.14 2.55
C THR A 46 4.28 -1.01 1.21
N LEU A 47 3.06 -1.53 1.13
CA LEU A 47 2.22 -1.47 -0.08
C LEU A 47 1.82 -0.03 -0.41
N PHE A 48 1.53 0.78 0.61
CA PHE A 48 1.16 2.19 0.44
C PHE A 48 2.33 3.00 -0.14
N ILE A 49 3.53 2.86 0.43
CA ILE A 49 4.75 3.51 -0.06
C ILE A 49 5.05 3.06 -1.48
N PHE A 50 4.98 1.75 -1.76
CA PHE A 50 5.25 1.19 -3.08
C PHE A 50 4.26 1.72 -4.14
N GLY A 51 2.95 1.67 -3.85
CA GLY A 51 1.91 2.20 -4.74
C GLY A 51 2.06 3.71 -4.96
N GLY A 52 2.37 4.46 -3.91
CA GLY A 52 2.68 5.89 -4.00
C GLY A 52 3.89 6.20 -4.89
N CYS A 53 4.97 5.42 -4.78
CA CYS A 53 6.13 5.54 -5.67
C CYS A 53 5.77 5.25 -7.13
N LEU A 54 4.97 4.21 -7.41
CA LEU A 54 4.53 3.89 -8.77
C LEU A 54 3.68 5.01 -9.38
N LEU A 55 2.74 5.56 -8.60
CA LEU A 55 1.93 6.70 -9.01
C LEU A 55 2.79 7.93 -9.28
N TRP A 56 3.70 8.27 -8.36
CA TRP A 56 4.64 9.38 -8.52
C TRP A 56 5.42 9.26 -9.83
N LEU A 57 6.01 8.09 -10.09
CA LEU A 57 6.76 7.85 -11.32
C LEU A 57 5.84 7.99 -12.55
N SER A 58 4.59 7.51 -12.49
CA SER A 58 3.66 7.59 -13.63
C SER A 58 3.24 9.03 -13.95
N PHE A 59 3.13 9.90 -12.94
CA PHE A 59 2.87 11.31 -13.16
C PHE A 59 4.10 12.04 -13.70
N ARG A 60 5.31 11.62 -13.32
CA ARG A 60 6.56 12.17 -13.90
C ARG A 60 6.73 11.87 -15.39
N THR A 61 6.19 10.76 -15.89
CA THR A 61 6.29 10.39 -17.32
C THR A 61 5.40 11.25 -18.23
N LYS A 62 4.37 11.95 -17.73
CA LYS A 62 3.46 12.78 -18.54
C LYS A 62 3.97 14.18 -18.88
N LYS A 63 5.28 14.41 -18.76
CA LYS A 63 5.93 15.66 -19.17
C LYS A 63 6.91 15.36 -20.32
N SER A 64 6.39 14.93 -21.46
CA SER A 64 7.07 14.95 -22.76
C SER A 64 6.06 15.12 -23.87
#